data_AF-A0A1X7BW44-F1
#
_entry.id   AF-A0A1X7BW44-F1
#
_cell.length_a   1.000
_cell.length_b   1.000
_cell.length_c   1.000
_cell.angle_alpha   90.00
_cell.angle_beta   90.00
_cell.angle_gamma   90.00
#
_symmetry.space_group_name_H-M   'P 1'
#
loop_
_entity.id
_entity.type
_entity.pdbx_description
1 polymer ?
#
loop_
_entity_poly.entity_id
_entity_poly.type
_entity_poly.pdbx_seq_one_letter_code
_entity_poly.pdbx_strand_id
1 'polypeptide(L)'
;MQFVSPPRIVIVAGQSNMVGYRTTVQDLAPRWRKAQDGCFYWKGTGWIPLQANKMNQKSAFGPELTLAQRLVGIDESPVGIVKVARNGSYLERHWSPARTDGLFSKLIDQSQAALASGKSHLYGMIWLQGEADSLNEEDANLYRRRFTNFINQVRISLSAPTMPVIAGIVNPPEDRCVYRDKVRRSLKRAPLENYETVPMDDLELQRDRLHLSHRGLALMGKRFARELGKRPKPALVHHWFWNSSNYQCWYTGPEAIPEHVVVSFPFAVAKSGYDEFGFGQRAFDKRETGTIYIRSNASNWFQHDEVFQIAAKIRDYVGVDTELTLYGASMGAYAALLLSGSLTPKRIFAIAPQFSIDRKMVPWETRWSRSAARIKDFQYDLIEHIDPTVQKTVFYDSTSVDRQHIDLLPVDETWDLVKLPHASHQVLRYLRETGCLSLLVDLITKQDGEIEKLALMSRANRRKSSIYWMTLAKACAPRHPTTALKAFQEAIACGGPPRKIQKHIDRLLLEPASSGAKVLDISG
;
A
#
# COMPACT_ATOMS: atom_id res chain seq x y z
N MET A 1 -3.22 26.66 -11.24
CA MET A 1 -3.31 26.20 -12.64
C MET A 1 -4.18 24.96 -12.63
N GLN A 2 -5.23 24.91 -13.45
CA GLN A 2 -6.13 23.76 -13.53
C GLN A 2 -5.81 23.00 -14.82
N PHE A 3 -5.60 21.69 -14.73
CA PHE A 3 -5.40 20.87 -15.91
C PHE A 3 -6.74 20.73 -16.66
N VAL A 4 -6.68 20.60 -17.99
CA VAL A 4 -7.85 20.37 -18.84
C VAL A 4 -8.47 18.98 -18.62
N SER A 5 -7.70 18.04 -18.07
CA SER A 5 -8.11 16.71 -17.63
C SER A 5 -7.07 16.19 -16.62
N PRO A 6 -7.36 15.13 -15.84
CA PRO A 6 -6.40 14.57 -14.89
C PRO A 6 -5.06 14.24 -15.57
N PRO A 7 -3.94 14.83 -15.13
CA PRO A 7 -2.65 14.63 -15.77
C PRO A 7 -2.11 13.23 -15.49
N ARG A 8 -1.30 12.71 -16.42
CA ARG A 8 -0.38 11.61 -16.13
C ARG A 8 0.81 12.16 -15.35
N ILE A 9 0.91 11.80 -14.08
CA ILE A 9 2.05 12.17 -13.24
C ILE A 9 3.15 11.14 -13.39
N VAL A 10 4.35 11.61 -13.71
CA VAL A 10 5.57 10.81 -13.80
C VAL A 10 6.56 11.28 -12.74
N ILE A 11 7.00 10.33 -11.92
CA ILE A 11 7.99 10.57 -10.88
C ILE A 11 9.37 10.37 -11.47
N VAL A 12 10.26 11.34 -11.28
CA VAL A 12 11.58 11.36 -11.91
C VAL A 12 12.63 11.51 -10.83
N ALA A 13 13.44 10.46 -10.63
CA ALA A 13 14.42 10.44 -9.55
C ALA A 13 15.80 9.89 -9.97
N GLY A 14 16.85 10.34 -9.29
CA GLY A 14 18.20 9.87 -9.55
C GLY A 14 19.30 10.86 -9.20
N GLN A 15 20.43 10.77 -9.90
CA GLN A 15 21.61 11.59 -9.63
C GLN A 15 21.95 12.59 -10.75
N SER A 16 23.22 12.93 -10.94
CA SER A 16 23.68 14.03 -11.80
C SER A 16 23.18 13.97 -13.25
N ASN A 17 23.14 12.78 -13.86
CA ASN A 17 22.56 12.61 -15.20
C ASN A 17 21.03 12.83 -15.21
N MET A 18 20.33 12.49 -14.13
CA MET A 18 18.91 12.84 -13.97
C MET A 18 18.71 14.34 -13.69
N VAL A 19 19.59 14.97 -12.92
CA VAL A 19 19.61 16.43 -12.72
C VAL A 19 19.73 17.12 -14.08
N GLY A 20 20.66 16.66 -14.93
CA GLY A 20 21.07 17.35 -16.15
C GLY A 20 22.35 18.16 -15.95
N TYR A 21 23.30 17.57 -15.23
CA TYR A 21 24.51 18.22 -14.75
C TYR A 21 25.30 18.94 -15.85
N ARG A 22 25.61 20.22 -15.60
CA ARG A 22 26.40 21.11 -16.49
C ARG A 22 25.87 21.24 -17.91
N THR A 23 24.58 20.99 -18.13
CA THR A 23 23.93 21.48 -19.35
C THR A 23 23.62 22.97 -19.25
N THR A 24 23.46 23.61 -20.40
CA THR A 24 23.09 25.02 -20.43
C THR A 24 21.95 25.25 -21.42
N VAL A 25 20.97 26.08 -21.06
CA VAL A 25 19.79 26.34 -21.93
C VAL A 25 20.15 26.92 -23.31
N GLN A 26 21.36 27.46 -23.46
CA GLN A 26 21.92 27.93 -24.72
C GLN A 26 22.16 26.77 -25.71
N ASP A 27 22.41 25.55 -25.22
CA ASP A 27 22.55 24.35 -26.06
C ASP A 27 21.23 23.92 -26.70
N LEU A 28 20.10 24.39 -26.16
CA LEU A 28 18.77 24.05 -26.67
C LEU A 28 18.42 24.88 -27.90
N ALA A 29 17.82 24.23 -28.89
CA ALA A 29 17.14 24.93 -29.98
C ALA A 29 16.01 25.84 -29.43
N PRO A 30 15.70 26.99 -30.08
CA PRO A 30 14.78 28.00 -29.54
C PRO A 30 13.42 27.46 -29.05
N ARG A 31 12.83 26.47 -29.75
CA ARG A 31 11.54 25.86 -29.36
C ARG A 31 11.56 25.19 -27.99
N TRP A 32 12.69 24.64 -27.57
CA TRP A 32 12.85 23.96 -26.27
C TRP A 32 13.10 24.92 -25.10
N ARG A 33 13.35 26.21 -25.40
CA ARG A 33 13.50 27.26 -24.38
C ARG A 33 12.16 27.88 -23.96
N LYS A 34 11.11 27.67 -24.75
CA LYS A 34 9.73 28.08 -24.45
C LYS A 34 9.04 27.05 -23.56
N ALA A 35 7.91 27.43 -22.97
CA ALA A 35 7.03 26.46 -22.31
C ALA A 35 6.62 25.36 -23.29
N GLN A 36 6.56 24.12 -22.82
CA GLN A 36 6.17 22.98 -23.62
C GLN A 36 4.67 22.69 -23.41
N ASP A 37 3.90 22.68 -24.50
CA ASP A 37 2.45 22.49 -24.45
C ASP A 37 2.09 21.13 -23.82
N GLY A 38 1.06 21.12 -22.97
CA GLY A 38 0.61 19.92 -22.25
C GLY A 38 1.59 19.38 -21.21
N CYS A 39 2.76 20.01 -21.01
CA CYS A 39 3.81 19.55 -20.11
C CYS A 39 3.94 20.45 -18.88
N PHE A 40 3.99 19.84 -17.71
CA PHE A 40 3.99 20.55 -16.42
C PHE A 40 5.09 20.03 -15.51
N TYR A 41 5.54 20.90 -14.60
CA TYR A 41 6.57 20.59 -13.61
C TYR A 41 6.10 20.97 -12.21
N TRP A 42 6.30 20.09 -11.25
CA TRP A 42 6.01 20.38 -9.84
C TRP A 42 7.16 21.15 -9.20
N LYS A 43 6.91 22.41 -8.80
CA LYS A 43 7.93 23.28 -8.19
C LYS A 43 7.93 23.22 -6.64
N GLY A 44 7.22 22.27 -6.06
CA GLY A 44 7.07 22.10 -4.61
C GLY A 44 5.88 22.82 -4.00
N THR A 45 5.43 23.92 -4.58
CA THR A 45 4.24 24.67 -4.14
C THR A 45 3.09 24.62 -5.14
N GLY A 46 3.33 24.07 -6.33
CA GLY A 46 2.33 24.02 -7.39
C GLY A 46 2.91 23.61 -8.74
N TRP A 47 2.01 23.36 -9.68
CA TRP A 47 2.33 23.08 -11.07
C TRP A 47 2.64 24.36 -11.84
N ILE A 48 3.72 24.32 -12.61
CA ILE A 48 4.09 25.35 -13.59
C ILE A 48 4.22 24.72 -14.99
N PRO A 49 4.08 25.49 -16.08
CA PRO A 49 4.45 25.02 -17.41
C PRO A 49 5.90 24.54 -17.43
N LEU A 50 6.15 23.39 -18.07
CA LEU A 50 7.49 22.82 -18.19
C LEU A 50 8.35 23.68 -19.12
N GLN A 51 9.39 24.32 -18.58
CA GLN A 51 10.28 25.21 -19.32
C GLN A 51 11.71 25.16 -18.75
N ALA A 52 12.70 25.02 -19.63
CA ALA A 52 14.11 24.76 -19.32
C ALA A 52 14.78 25.71 -18.28
N ASN A 53 14.26 26.93 -18.08
CA ASN A 53 14.80 27.94 -17.16
C ASN A 53 13.86 28.33 -16.00
N LYS A 54 12.71 27.66 -15.85
CA LYS A 54 11.70 27.96 -14.81
C LYS A 54 11.54 26.84 -13.77
N MET A 55 12.22 25.71 -13.97
CA MET A 55 12.22 24.53 -13.08
C MET A 55 13.18 24.72 -11.89
N ASN A 56 13.65 23.62 -11.28
CA ASN A 56 14.62 23.65 -10.18
C ASN A 56 16.00 24.22 -10.59
N GLN A 57 16.34 24.16 -11.87
CA GLN A 57 17.57 24.74 -12.41
C GLN A 57 17.24 26.02 -13.18
N LYS A 58 17.93 27.12 -12.86
CA LYS A 58 17.70 28.43 -13.49
C LYS A 58 18.26 28.53 -14.92
N SER A 59 19.33 27.80 -15.21
CA SER A 59 20.07 27.90 -16.48
C SER A 59 20.40 26.54 -17.12
N ALA A 60 19.91 25.44 -16.55
CA ALA A 60 20.18 24.07 -16.99
C ALA A 60 18.89 23.25 -17.06
N PHE A 61 18.93 22.09 -17.71
CA PHE A 61 17.76 21.23 -17.91
C PHE A 61 18.15 19.76 -17.83
N GLY A 62 17.20 18.89 -17.50
CA GLY A 62 17.38 17.45 -17.55
C GLY A 62 16.56 16.77 -18.64
N PRO A 63 16.39 15.44 -18.56
CA PRO A 63 15.61 14.66 -19.53
C PRO A 63 14.12 15.01 -19.56
N GLU A 64 13.61 15.68 -18.53
CA GLU A 64 12.19 16.00 -18.34
C GLU A 64 11.55 16.69 -19.54
N LEU A 65 12.28 17.56 -20.25
CA LEU A 65 11.78 18.29 -21.42
C LEU A 65 11.32 17.33 -22.53
N THR A 66 12.22 16.44 -22.95
CA THR A 66 11.93 15.49 -24.03
C THR A 66 11.10 14.31 -23.57
N LEU A 67 11.19 13.95 -22.29
CA LEU A 67 10.36 12.93 -21.67
C LEU A 67 8.88 13.34 -21.71
N ALA A 68 8.54 14.50 -21.12
CA ALA A 68 7.16 14.95 -21.03
C ALA A 68 6.56 15.22 -22.40
N GLN A 69 7.30 15.93 -23.28
CA GLN A 69 6.84 16.22 -24.63
C GLN A 69 6.55 14.95 -25.44
N ARG A 70 7.38 13.91 -25.29
CA ARG A 70 7.17 12.65 -26.00
C ARG A 70 5.99 11.88 -25.45
N LEU A 71 5.73 11.94 -24.14
CA LEU A 71 4.55 11.32 -23.52
C LEU A 71 3.25 12.04 -23.90
N VAL A 72 3.24 13.38 -23.91
CA VAL A 72 2.08 14.16 -24.39
C VAL A 72 1.73 13.77 -25.82
N GLY A 73 2.73 13.60 -26.70
CA GLY A 73 2.50 13.17 -28.08
C GLY A 73 2.01 11.72 -28.27
N ILE A 74 1.69 10.97 -27.21
CA ILE A 74 1.08 9.63 -27.29
C ILE A 74 -0.45 9.73 -27.40
N ASP A 75 -1.07 10.56 -26.56
CA ASP A 75 -2.53 10.60 -26.38
C ASP A 75 -3.06 12.01 -26.07
N GLU A 76 -2.22 13.04 -26.21
CA GLU A 76 -2.48 14.46 -25.94
C GLU A 76 -2.88 14.79 -24.48
N SER A 77 -2.92 13.79 -23.59
CA SER A 77 -3.25 13.99 -22.18
C SER A 77 -2.12 14.77 -21.48
N PRO A 78 -2.43 15.73 -20.60
CA PRO A 78 -1.45 16.48 -19.84
C PRO A 78 -0.47 15.57 -19.09
N VAL A 79 0.81 15.97 -19.04
CA VAL A 79 1.87 15.24 -18.32
C VAL A 79 2.49 16.13 -17.25
N GLY A 80 2.44 15.67 -16.01
CA GLY A 80 3.08 16.32 -14.87
C GLY A 80 4.37 15.60 -14.46
N ILE A 81 5.46 16.34 -14.31
CA ILE A 81 6.74 15.81 -13.82
C ILE A 81 6.96 16.22 -12.36
N VAL A 82 7.15 15.22 -11.48
CA VAL A 82 7.65 15.42 -10.12
C VAL A 82 9.10 14.95 -10.09
N LYS A 83 10.06 15.87 -10.00
CA LYS A 83 11.49 15.55 -10.09
C LYS A 83 12.25 15.84 -8.81
N VAL A 84 12.90 14.82 -8.25
CA VAL A 84 13.89 14.95 -7.17
C VAL A 84 15.17 14.24 -7.61
N ALA A 85 16.26 14.98 -7.76
CA ALA A 85 17.55 14.40 -8.11
C ALA A 85 18.69 15.19 -7.47
N ARG A 86 19.80 14.52 -7.15
CA ARG A 86 20.97 15.15 -6.51
C ARG A 86 22.28 14.56 -7.04
N ASN A 87 23.22 15.44 -7.40
CA ASN A 87 24.56 15.04 -7.84
C ASN A 87 25.27 14.20 -6.75
N GLY A 88 25.94 13.12 -7.17
CA GLY A 88 26.73 12.27 -6.27
C GLY A 88 25.92 11.56 -5.18
N SER A 89 24.61 11.38 -5.37
CA SER A 89 23.78 10.67 -4.41
C SER A 89 24.01 9.15 -4.47
N TYR A 90 24.02 8.52 -3.30
CA TYR A 90 24.12 7.07 -3.10
C TYR A 90 22.79 6.52 -2.60
N LEU A 91 22.51 5.25 -2.88
CA LEU A 91 21.30 4.60 -2.34
C LEU A 91 21.27 4.63 -0.82
N GLU A 92 22.34 4.19 -0.16
CA GLU A 92 22.38 4.10 1.31
C GLU A 92 22.34 5.48 1.98
N ARG A 93 23.20 6.39 1.51
CA ARG A 93 23.49 7.64 2.22
C ARG A 93 22.39 8.69 2.03
N HIS A 94 21.62 8.59 0.93
CA HIS A 94 20.70 9.64 0.53
C HIS A 94 19.30 9.13 0.20
N TRP A 95 19.18 8.00 -0.49
CA TRP A 95 17.89 7.46 -0.95
C TRP A 95 17.33 6.35 -0.05
N SER A 96 17.97 6.07 1.09
CA SER A 96 17.52 5.03 2.01
C SER A 96 16.18 5.43 2.64
N PRO A 97 15.14 4.59 2.55
CA PRO A 97 13.86 4.84 3.22
C PRO A 97 13.96 4.95 4.74
N ALA A 98 15.05 4.46 5.34
CA ALA A 98 15.29 4.59 6.78
C ALA A 98 15.67 6.02 7.21
N ARG A 99 15.95 6.92 6.27
CA ARG A 99 16.34 8.30 6.55
C ARG A 99 15.13 9.23 6.46
N THR A 100 14.77 9.86 7.58
CA THR A 100 13.64 10.79 7.69
C THR A 100 13.88 12.12 6.98
N ASP A 101 15.14 12.54 6.81
CA ASP A 101 15.56 13.78 6.15
C ASP A 101 16.25 13.54 4.79
N GLY A 102 16.15 12.33 4.26
CA GLY A 102 16.80 11.91 3.02
C GLY A 102 16.09 12.37 1.74
N LEU A 103 16.71 12.06 0.60
CA LEU A 103 16.10 12.27 -0.73
C LEU A 103 14.88 11.38 -0.95
N PHE A 104 14.80 10.22 -0.29
CA PHE A 104 13.59 9.40 -0.28
C PHE A 104 12.40 10.16 0.30
N SER A 105 12.55 10.65 1.55
CA SER A 105 11.51 11.44 2.24
C SER A 105 11.06 12.62 1.37
N LYS A 106 12.02 13.41 0.86
CA LYS A 106 11.74 14.51 -0.07
C LYS A 106 10.99 14.07 -1.34
N LEU A 107 11.33 12.93 -1.93
CA LEU A 107 10.63 12.39 -3.11
C LEU A 107 9.18 12.07 -2.79
N ILE A 108 8.93 11.42 -1.65
CA ILE A 108 7.59 11.06 -1.20
C ILE A 108 6.78 12.32 -0.92
N ASP A 109 7.29 13.26 -0.13
CA ASP A 109 6.61 14.51 0.21
C ASP A 109 6.21 15.30 -1.03
N GLN A 110 7.13 15.45 -1.98
CA GLN A 110 6.87 16.18 -3.23
C GLN A 110 5.84 15.46 -4.11
N SER A 111 5.89 14.13 -4.14
CA SER A 111 4.95 13.33 -4.93
C SER A 111 3.56 13.32 -4.32
N GLN A 112 3.43 13.15 -3.00
CA GLN A 112 2.15 13.22 -2.29
C GLN A 112 1.54 14.63 -2.39
N ALA A 113 2.34 15.69 -2.23
CA ALA A 113 1.85 17.06 -2.40
C ALA A 113 1.35 17.33 -3.83
N ALA A 114 2.05 16.80 -4.84
CA ALA A 114 1.61 16.87 -6.23
C ALA A 114 0.30 16.10 -6.46
N LEU A 115 0.18 14.88 -5.91
CA LEU A 115 -1.03 14.05 -5.96
C LEU A 115 -2.19 14.62 -5.14
N ALA A 116 -1.91 15.54 -4.20
CA ALA A 116 -2.92 16.24 -3.41
C ALA A 116 -3.44 17.52 -4.06
N SER A 117 -2.79 17.99 -5.13
CA SER A 117 -3.22 19.17 -5.86
C SER A 117 -4.45 18.94 -6.77
N GLY A 118 -4.84 17.67 -6.97
CA GLY A 118 -6.01 17.27 -7.73
C GLY A 118 -5.95 15.82 -8.21
N LYS A 119 -7.05 15.34 -8.82
CA LYS A 119 -7.13 14.02 -9.46
C LYS A 119 -6.06 13.88 -10.54
N SER A 120 -5.38 12.74 -10.56
CA SER A 120 -4.30 12.47 -11.51
C SER A 120 -4.10 10.98 -11.73
N HIS A 121 -3.50 10.60 -12.86
CA HIS A 121 -3.07 9.22 -13.11
C HIS A 121 -1.61 9.09 -12.71
N LEU A 122 -1.30 8.33 -11.66
CA LEU A 122 0.08 8.03 -11.30
C LEU A 122 0.67 7.05 -12.31
N TYR A 123 1.33 7.58 -13.35
CA TYR A 123 1.62 6.84 -14.57
C TYR A 123 2.85 5.95 -14.46
N GLY A 124 3.87 6.40 -13.72
CA GLY A 124 5.07 5.61 -13.49
C GLY A 124 6.20 6.42 -12.88
N MET A 125 7.30 5.72 -12.64
CA MET A 125 8.54 6.28 -12.13
C MET A 125 9.69 6.01 -13.09
N ILE A 126 10.55 7.00 -13.26
CA ILE A 126 11.80 6.91 -13.97
C ILE A 126 12.95 7.08 -12.98
N TRP A 127 13.92 6.16 -13.08
CA TRP A 127 15.09 6.13 -12.22
C TRP A 127 16.38 6.14 -13.04
N LEU A 128 17.33 7.01 -12.69
CA LEU A 128 18.70 6.93 -13.19
C LEU A 128 19.71 7.30 -12.11
N GLN A 129 20.31 6.27 -11.53
CA GLN A 129 21.34 6.37 -10.52
C GLN A 129 22.14 5.08 -10.49
N GLY A 130 23.38 5.19 -10.01
CA GLY A 130 24.25 4.04 -9.78
C GLY A 130 25.73 4.35 -9.93
N GLU A 131 26.09 5.50 -10.53
CA GLU A 131 27.49 5.85 -10.75
C GLU A 131 28.23 6.06 -9.42
N ALA A 132 27.57 6.64 -8.41
CA ALA A 132 28.15 6.82 -7.08
C ALA A 132 28.38 5.47 -6.36
N ASP A 133 27.37 4.59 -6.36
CA ASP A 133 27.47 3.25 -5.78
C ASP A 133 28.42 2.32 -6.55
N SER A 134 28.91 2.73 -7.73
CA SER A 134 29.92 1.99 -8.50
C SER A 134 31.37 2.30 -8.09
N LEU A 135 31.57 3.25 -7.18
CA LEU A 135 32.90 3.70 -6.75
C LEU A 135 33.57 2.74 -5.75
N ASN A 136 32.79 2.01 -4.95
CA ASN A 136 33.32 1.06 -3.96
C ASN A 136 32.55 -0.26 -3.96
N GLU A 137 33.21 -1.31 -3.49
CA GLU A 137 32.71 -2.67 -3.59
C GLU A 137 31.45 -2.93 -2.76
N GLU A 138 31.42 -2.38 -1.54
CA GLU A 138 30.34 -2.62 -0.59
C GLU A 138 29.01 -2.08 -1.13
N ASP A 139 29.01 -0.83 -1.57
CA ASP A 139 27.81 -0.19 -2.14
C ASP A 139 27.35 -0.94 -3.39
N ALA A 140 28.27 -1.34 -4.26
CA ALA A 140 27.96 -2.10 -5.47
C ALA A 140 27.38 -3.50 -5.18
N ASN A 141 27.91 -4.20 -4.16
CA ASN A 141 27.41 -5.52 -3.72
C ASN A 141 26.01 -5.42 -3.11
N LEU A 142 25.71 -4.34 -2.38
CA LEU A 142 24.43 -4.12 -1.71
C LEU A 142 23.37 -3.45 -2.61
N TYR A 143 23.75 -2.96 -3.78
CA TYR A 143 22.91 -2.16 -4.67
C TYR A 143 21.57 -2.84 -4.98
N ARG A 144 21.57 -4.12 -5.39
CA ARG A 144 20.33 -4.85 -5.75
C ARG A 144 19.32 -4.84 -4.61
N ARG A 145 19.76 -5.16 -3.38
CA ARG A 145 18.90 -5.20 -2.19
C ARG A 145 18.36 -3.82 -1.86
N ARG A 146 19.24 -2.81 -1.81
CA ARG A 146 18.89 -1.42 -1.48
C ARG A 146 17.93 -0.83 -2.51
N PHE A 147 18.18 -1.03 -3.79
CA PHE A 147 17.34 -0.56 -4.89
C PHE A 147 15.96 -1.21 -4.87
N THR A 148 15.90 -2.52 -4.66
CA THR A 148 14.62 -3.25 -4.55
C THR A 148 13.80 -2.72 -3.36
N ASN A 149 14.44 -2.52 -2.22
CA ASN A 149 13.80 -1.94 -1.04
C ASN A 149 13.31 -0.51 -1.31
N PHE A 150 14.14 0.33 -1.92
CA PHE A 150 13.79 1.70 -2.31
C PHE A 150 12.53 1.74 -3.18
N ILE A 151 12.48 0.96 -4.26
CA ILE A 151 11.31 0.94 -5.16
C ILE A 151 10.05 0.42 -4.46
N ASN A 152 10.16 -0.65 -3.67
CA ASN A 152 9.00 -1.16 -2.93
C ASN A 152 8.46 -0.13 -1.94
N GLN A 153 9.35 0.60 -1.26
CA GLN A 153 8.94 1.67 -0.35
C GLN A 153 8.33 2.86 -1.07
N VAL A 154 8.83 3.25 -2.26
CA VAL A 154 8.16 4.28 -3.08
C VAL A 154 6.72 3.85 -3.43
N ARG A 155 6.51 2.60 -3.85
CA ARG A 155 5.17 2.09 -4.16
C ARG A 155 4.24 2.12 -2.94
N ILE A 156 4.73 1.72 -1.77
CA ILE A 156 3.96 1.72 -0.52
C ILE A 156 3.59 3.15 -0.11
N SER A 157 4.57 4.06 -0.08
CA SER A 157 4.35 5.43 0.37
C SER A 157 3.38 6.20 -0.52
N LEU A 158 3.36 5.89 -1.82
CA LEU A 158 2.45 6.50 -2.79
C LEU A 158 1.18 5.69 -3.05
N SER A 159 0.97 4.59 -2.31
CA SER A 159 -0.17 3.68 -2.46
C SER A 159 -0.38 3.25 -3.92
N ALA A 160 0.71 2.83 -4.58
CA ALA A 160 0.77 2.54 -6.01
C ALA A 160 1.39 1.15 -6.26
N PRO A 161 0.71 0.06 -5.86
CA PRO A 161 1.29 -1.29 -5.78
C PRO A 161 1.83 -1.84 -7.09
N THR A 162 1.27 -1.41 -8.23
CA THR A 162 1.60 -1.87 -9.57
C THR A 162 2.25 -0.79 -10.44
N MET A 163 2.61 0.36 -9.86
CA MET A 163 3.17 1.50 -10.60
C MET A 163 4.38 1.06 -11.44
N PRO A 164 4.39 1.28 -12.77
CA PRO A 164 5.52 0.98 -13.62
C PRO A 164 6.79 1.73 -13.21
N VAL A 165 7.94 1.05 -13.25
CA VAL A 165 9.25 1.67 -12.98
C VAL A 165 10.19 1.38 -14.15
N ILE A 166 10.70 2.43 -14.78
CA ILE A 166 11.71 2.31 -15.84
C ILE A 166 13.04 2.83 -15.30
N ALA A 167 14.06 1.96 -15.23
CA ALA A 167 15.40 2.35 -14.78
C ALA A 167 16.41 2.41 -15.92
N GLY A 168 17.28 3.41 -15.90
CA GLY A 168 18.42 3.47 -16.82
C GLY A 168 19.58 2.61 -16.34
N ILE A 169 20.15 1.79 -17.22
CA ILE A 169 21.42 1.11 -16.97
C ILE A 169 22.54 2.11 -17.13
N VAL A 170 23.10 2.59 -16.01
CA VAL A 170 24.14 3.62 -15.98
C VAL A 170 25.39 3.23 -16.78
N ASN A 171 26.03 4.21 -17.41
CA ASN A 171 27.24 4.05 -18.21
C ASN A 171 28.42 4.92 -17.70
N PRO A 172 28.83 4.82 -16.41
CA PRO A 172 30.02 5.52 -15.94
C PRO A 172 31.28 4.85 -16.53
N PRO A 173 32.43 5.54 -16.59
CA PRO A 173 33.64 4.95 -17.13
C PRO A 173 34.31 4.02 -16.11
N GLU A 174 34.87 2.94 -16.63
CA GLU A 174 35.38 1.81 -15.85
C GLU A 174 36.60 2.17 -14.99
N ASP A 175 37.46 3.04 -15.50
CA ASP A 175 38.66 3.53 -14.80
C ASP A 175 38.36 4.29 -13.51
N ARG A 176 37.17 4.89 -13.39
CA ARG A 176 36.72 5.62 -12.18
C ARG A 176 35.67 4.87 -11.38
N CYS A 177 34.82 4.10 -12.04
CA CYS A 177 33.73 3.36 -11.43
C CYS A 177 33.99 1.85 -11.56
N VAL A 178 35.02 1.38 -10.85
CA VAL A 178 35.57 0.01 -10.95
C VAL A 178 34.51 -1.08 -10.76
N TYR A 179 33.48 -0.81 -9.95
CA TYR A 179 32.43 -1.80 -9.66
C TYR A 179 31.15 -1.60 -10.49
N ARG A 180 31.20 -0.81 -11.56
CA ARG A 180 30.03 -0.48 -12.41
C ARG A 180 29.26 -1.69 -12.90
N ASP A 181 29.94 -2.79 -13.23
CA ASP A 181 29.29 -3.97 -13.77
C ASP A 181 28.44 -4.70 -12.73
N LYS A 182 28.79 -4.63 -11.44
CA LYS A 182 27.96 -5.15 -10.36
C LYS A 182 26.66 -4.35 -10.24
N VAL A 183 26.73 -3.03 -10.33
CA VAL A 183 25.56 -2.14 -10.32
C VAL A 183 24.69 -2.36 -11.56
N ARG A 184 25.29 -2.41 -12.75
CA ARG A 184 24.59 -2.67 -14.02
C ARG A 184 23.89 -4.04 -14.01
N ARG A 185 24.54 -5.10 -13.52
CA ARG A 185 23.91 -6.42 -13.33
C ARG A 185 22.78 -6.38 -12.30
N SER A 186 22.95 -5.62 -11.22
CA SER A 186 21.93 -5.45 -10.18
C SER A 186 20.66 -4.80 -10.71
N LEU A 187 20.79 -3.74 -11.52
CA LEU A 187 19.67 -3.09 -12.18
C LEU A 187 18.93 -4.04 -13.13
N LYS A 188 19.65 -4.81 -13.96
CA LYS A 188 19.05 -5.78 -14.90
C LYS A 188 18.33 -6.94 -14.20
N ARG A 189 18.77 -7.31 -13.00
CA ARG A 189 18.28 -8.49 -12.26
C ARG A 189 17.41 -8.13 -11.05
N ALA A 190 16.97 -6.89 -10.90
CA ALA A 190 16.13 -6.48 -9.78
C ALA A 190 14.81 -7.29 -9.80
N PRO A 191 14.42 -7.97 -8.70
CA PRO A 191 13.23 -8.80 -8.66
C PRO A 191 11.98 -7.94 -8.39
N LEU A 192 11.64 -7.07 -9.35
CA LEU A 192 10.54 -6.11 -9.25
C LEU A 192 9.45 -6.44 -10.28
N GLU A 193 8.19 -6.43 -9.85
CA GLU A 193 7.01 -6.43 -10.74
C GLU A 193 6.95 -5.11 -11.52
N ASN A 194 6.40 -5.11 -12.73
CA ASN A 194 6.21 -3.92 -13.57
C ASN A 194 7.46 -3.02 -13.67
N TYR A 195 8.60 -3.66 -13.94
CA TYR A 195 9.90 -3.02 -13.97
C TYR A 195 10.62 -3.34 -15.28
N GLU A 196 11.17 -2.31 -15.92
CA GLU A 196 11.98 -2.47 -17.13
C GLU A 196 13.25 -1.64 -17.03
N THR A 197 14.22 -1.98 -17.87
CA THR A 197 15.48 -1.24 -17.97
C THR A 197 15.74 -0.76 -19.37
N VAL A 198 16.38 0.41 -19.48
CA VAL A 198 16.82 1.00 -20.75
C VAL A 198 18.33 1.26 -20.70
N PRO A 199 19.10 0.87 -21.74
CA PRO A 199 20.55 1.10 -21.75
C PRO A 199 20.88 2.60 -21.91
N MET A 200 22.06 3.02 -21.45
CA MET A 200 22.60 4.38 -21.63
C MET A 200 23.92 4.40 -22.41
N ASP A 201 24.34 3.24 -22.92
CA ASP A 201 25.68 2.98 -23.44
C ASP A 201 26.02 3.78 -24.71
N ASP A 202 25.04 3.98 -25.57
CA ASP A 202 25.14 4.68 -26.86
C ASP A 202 24.83 6.18 -26.77
N LEU A 203 24.57 6.70 -25.56
CA LEU A 203 24.23 8.10 -25.40
C LEU A 203 25.47 8.98 -25.36
N GLU A 204 25.40 10.12 -26.05
CA GLU A 204 26.50 11.07 -26.13
C GLU A 204 26.89 11.61 -24.74
N LEU A 205 28.17 11.48 -24.39
CA LEU A 205 28.75 11.96 -23.16
C LEU A 205 29.41 13.33 -23.35
N GLN A 206 29.50 14.09 -22.27
CA GLN A 206 30.36 15.27 -22.17
C GLN A 206 31.84 14.84 -22.18
N ARG A 207 32.74 15.83 -22.29
CA ARG A 207 34.20 15.61 -22.28
C ARG A 207 34.70 14.88 -21.04
N ASP A 208 33.97 14.96 -19.93
CA ASP A 208 34.33 14.26 -18.71
C ASP A 208 34.07 12.75 -18.76
N ARG A 209 33.48 12.20 -19.83
CA ARG A 209 33.17 10.76 -20.00
C ARG A 209 32.25 10.16 -18.94
N LEU A 210 31.51 10.98 -18.19
CA LEU A 210 30.61 10.53 -17.12
C LEU A 210 29.20 11.12 -17.27
N HIS A 211 29.11 12.41 -17.56
CA HIS A 211 27.84 13.09 -17.68
C HIS A 211 27.35 13.10 -19.13
N LEU A 212 26.05 12.97 -19.33
CA LEU A 212 25.43 13.03 -20.66
C LEU A 212 25.46 14.48 -21.20
N SER A 213 25.69 14.62 -22.50
CA SER A 213 25.56 15.91 -23.19
C SER A 213 24.09 16.31 -23.34
N HIS A 214 23.80 17.52 -23.83
CA HIS A 214 22.43 17.93 -24.14
C HIS A 214 21.74 16.97 -25.12
N ARG A 215 22.48 16.41 -26.09
CA ARG A 215 21.98 15.40 -27.05
C ARG A 215 21.72 14.07 -26.37
N GLY A 216 22.65 13.63 -25.50
CA GLY A 216 22.50 12.43 -24.68
C GLY A 216 21.25 12.50 -23.80
N LEU A 217 21.04 13.60 -23.06
CA LEU A 217 19.85 13.80 -22.22
C LEU A 217 18.55 13.86 -23.02
N ALA A 218 18.56 14.51 -24.19
CA ALA A 218 17.40 14.56 -25.07
C ALA A 218 17.01 13.17 -25.61
N LEU A 219 18.00 12.35 -25.95
CA LEU A 219 17.76 10.97 -26.38
C LEU A 219 17.32 10.08 -25.21
N MET A 220 17.90 10.29 -24.03
CA MET A 220 17.52 9.61 -22.79
C MET A 220 16.05 9.84 -22.44
N GLY A 221 15.58 11.09 -22.43
CA GLY A 221 14.18 11.41 -22.14
C GLY A 221 13.22 10.77 -23.14
N LYS A 222 13.55 10.80 -24.44
CA LYS A 222 12.78 10.08 -25.49
C LYS A 222 12.78 8.56 -25.27
N ARG A 223 13.89 7.98 -24.81
CA ARG A 223 14.01 6.53 -24.58
C ARG A 223 13.17 6.09 -23.39
N PHE A 224 13.22 6.82 -22.28
CA PHE A 224 12.33 6.58 -21.14
C PHE A 224 10.86 6.78 -21.51
N ALA A 225 10.52 7.84 -22.24
CA ALA A 225 9.15 8.07 -22.71
C ALA A 225 8.64 6.94 -23.59
N ARG A 226 9.48 6.41 -24.48
CA ARG A 226 9.13 5.28 -25.34
C ARG A 226 8.84 4.03 -24.53
N GLU A 227 9.65 3.72 -23.53
CA GLU A 227 9.47 2.52 -22.71
C GLU A 227 8.26 2.64 -21.79
N LEU A 228 8.14 3.76 -21.07
CA LEU A 228 6.98 4.02 -20.21
C LEU A 228 5.68 4.11 -21.04
N GLY A 229 5.77 4.72 -22.23
CA GLY A 229 4.67 4.88 -23.18
C GLY A 229 4.07 3.58 -23.73
N LYS A 230 4.77 2.44 -23.58
CA LYS A 230 4.19 1.12 -23.88
C LYS A 230 3.13 0.70 -22.85
N ARG A 231 3.12 1.34 -21.67
CA ARG A 231 2.17 1.05 -20.61
C ARG A 231 0.88 1.83 -20.86
N PRO A 232 -0.29 1.20 -20.72
CA PRO A 232 -1.55 1.91 -20.87
C PRO A 232 -1.65 2.99 -19.79
N LYS A 233 -2.34 4.08 -20.11
CA LYS A 233 -2.78 5.05 -19.10
C LYS A 233 -3.59 4.30 -18.02
N PRO A 234 -3.27 4.44 -16.72
CA PRO A 234 -4.04 3.82 -15.65
C PRO A 234 -5.51 4.21 -15.75
N ALA A 235 -6.42 3.24 -15.68
CA ALA A 235 -7.86 3.50 -15.72
C ALA A 235 -8.32 4.35 -14.52
N LEU A 236 -7.69 4.14 -13.37
CA LEU A 236 -8.04 4.82 -12.12
C LEU A 236 -7.22 6.09 -11.92
N VAL A 237 -7.88 7.13 -11.41
CA VAL A 237 -7.23 8.32 -10.88
C VAL A 237 -6.90 8.13 -9.40
N HIS A 238 -5.86 8.83 -8.96
CA HIS A 238 -5.48 9.00 -7.56
C HIS A 238 -5.73 10.45 -7.13
N HIS A 239 -6.20 10.63 -5.91
CA HIS A 239 -6.29 11.94 -5.28
C HIS A 239 -6.07 11.84 -3.78
N TRP A 240 -5.01 12.47 -3.30
CA TRP A 240 -4.71 12.55 -1.87
C TRP A 240 -5.36 13.78 -1.28
N PHE A 241 -6.11 13.65 -0.18
CA PHE A 241 -6.74 14.82 0.44
C PHE A 241 -6.53 14.87 1.95
N TRP A 242 -5.77 13.91 2.51
CA TRP A 242 -5.33 13.95 3.89
C TRP A 242 -3.96 13.28 4.08
N ASN A 243 -3.05 13.95 4.79
CA ASN A 243 -1.72 13.40 5.12
C ASN A 243 -1.18 14.10 6.38
N SER A 244 -1.04 13.36 7.48
CA SER A 244 -0.50 13.84 8.74
C SER A 244 0.43 12.83 9.40
N SER A 245 0.84 13.08 10.64
CA SER A 245 1.55 12.10 11.47
C SER A 245 0.68 10.92 11.94
N ASN A 246 -0.65 11.05 11.94
CA ASN A 246 -1.56 10.01 12.44
C ASN A 246 -2.30 9.27 11.33
N TYR A 247 -2.77 9.99 10.32
CA TYR A 247 -3.57 9.41 9.26
C TYR A 247 -3.21 9.90 7.87
N GLN A 248 -3.47 9.04 6.90
CA GLN A 248 -3.50 9.35 5.48
C GLN A 248 -4.84 8.94 4.90
N CYS A 249 -5.35 9.73 3.97
CA CYS A 249 -6.59 9.46 3.25
C CYS A 249 -6.47 9.86 1.78
N TRP A 250 -6.84 8.94 0.91
CA TRP A 250 -6.85 9.17 -0.53
C TRP A 250 -7.96 8.37 -1.21
N TYR A 251 -8.33 8.84 -2.40
CA TYR A 251 -9.23 8.16 -3.31
C TYR A 251 -8.43 7.49 -4.44
N THR A 252 -8.82 6.26 -4.79
CA THR A 252 -8.46 5.60 -6.04
C THR A 252 -9.74 5.10 -6.71
N GLY A 253 -9.98 5.46 -7.96
CA GLY A 253 -11.20 5.07 -8.66
C GLY A 253 -11.38 5.72 -10.03
N PRO A 254 -12.57 5.59 -10.64
CA PRO A 254 -12.93 6.33 -11.85
C PRO A 254 -12.78 7.86 -11.68
N GLU A 255 -12.62 8.59 -12.78
CA GLU A 255 -12.47 10.05 -12.74
C GLU A 255 -13.72 10.74 -12.19
N ALA A 256 -14.90 10.39 -12.70
CA ALA A 256 -16.17 10.77 -12.10
C ALA A 256 -16.37 9.93 -10.82
N ILE A 257 -16.83 10.56 -9.74
CA ILE A 257 -17.16 9.80 -8.53
C ILE A 257 -18.36 8.89 -8.87
N PRO A 258 -18.22 7.56 -8.74
CA PRO A 258 -19.32 6.63 -9.01
C PRO A 258 -20.40 6.76 -7.94
N GLU A 259 -21.61 6.28 -8.25
CA GLU A 259 -22.74 6.25 -7.30
C GLU A 259 -22.41 5.47 -6.02
N HIS A 260 -21.53 4.47 -6.11
CA HIS A 260 -21.10 3.64 -4.99
C HIS A 260 -19.59 3.73 -4.77
N VAL A 261 -19.20 4.06 -3.54
CA VAL A 261 -17.80 4.13 -3.11
C VAL A 261 -17.56 3.29 -1.85
N VAL A 262 -16.47 2.53 -1.84
CA VAL A 262 -16.02 1.80 -0.64
C VAL A 262 -15.13 2.71 0.20
N VAL A 263 -15.31 2.73 1.52
CA VAL A 263 -14.36 3.32 2.46
C VAL A 263 -13.68 2.20 3.24
N SER A 264 -12.38 2.05 3.05
CA SER A 264 -11.60 0.94 3.58
C SER A 264 -10.76 1.38 4.78
N PHE A 265 -10.91 0.65 5.89
CA PHE A 265 -10.24 0.90 7.16
C PHE A 265 -9.21 -0.19 7.49
N PRO A 266 -7.97 0.19 7.87
CA PRO A 266 -6.87 -0.73 8.08
C PRO A 266 -7.03 -1.57 9.34
N PHE A 267 -6.50 -2.79 9.31
CA PHE A 267 -6.35 -3.62 10.49
C PHE A 267 -5.19 -3.14 11.39
N ALA A 268 -5.10 -3.68 12.60
CA ALA A 268 -4.03 -3.35 13.54
C ALA A 268 -2.64 -3.80 13.02
N VAL A 269 -1.70 -2.87 12.98
CA VAL A 269 -0.30 -3.06 12.56
C VAL A 269 0.65 -3.12 13.76
N ALA A 270 1.75 -3.85 13.61
CA ALA A 270 2.78 -3.98 14.64
C ALA A 270 3.76 -2.78 14.67
N LYS A 271 4.00 -2.17 13.51
CA LYS A 271 4.90 -1.02 13.31
C LYS A 271 4.08 0.18 12.84
N SER A 272 4.53 0.86 11.78
CA SER A 272 3.78 1.92 11.14
C SER A 272 2.80 1.34 10.12
N GLY A 273 1.57 1.85 10.08
CA GLY A 273 0.66 1.54 9.00
C GLY A 273 1.03 2.23 7.70
N TYR A 274 1.91 3.26 7.71
CA TYR A 274 2.40 3.91 6.49
C TYR A 274 3.36 3.01 5.69
N ASP A 275 3.82 1.91 6.29
CA ASP A 275 4.57 0.84 5.63
C ASP A 275 3.67 -0.19 4.91
N GLU A 276 2.34 0.02 4.90
CA GLU A 276 1.37 -0.88 4.30
C GLU A 276 0.59 -0.20 3.16
N PHE A 277 0.13 -0.97 2.17
CA PHE A 277 -0.83 -0.48 1.18
C PHE A 277 -2.21 -0.24 1.80
N GLY A 278 -3.10 0.44 1.06
CA GLY A 278 -4.51 0.54 1.45
C GLY A 278 -5.11 -0.85 1.66
N PHE A 279 -5.94 -1.00 2.68
CA PHE A 279 -6.49 -2.31 3.02
C PHE A 279 -7.42 -2.82 1.92
N GLY A 280 -7.14 -4.00 1.38
CA GLY A 280 -7.87 -4.57 0.23
C GLY A 280 -7.51 -3.94 -1.12
N GLN A 281 -6.56 -2.99 -1.18
CA GLN A 281 -6.36 -2.12 -2.33
C GLN A 281 -6.22 -2.85 -3.67
N ARG A 282 -5.33 -3.85 -3.75
CA ARG A 282 -5.14 -4.62 -5.00
C ARG A 282 -6.42 -5.29 -5.50
N ALA A 283 -7.32 -5.70 -4.59
CA ALA A 283 -8.55 -6.40 -4.95
C ALA A 283 -9.63 -5.44 -5.48
N PHE A 284 -9.69 -4.22 -4.94
CA PHE A 284 -10.58 -3.16 -5.38
C PHE A 284 -10.08 -2.50 -6.67
N ASP A 285 -8.77 -2.21 -6.77
CA ASP A 285 -8.15 -1.66 -7.98
C ASP A 285 -8.37 -2.60 -9.18
N LYS A 286 -8.24 -3.92 -8.99
CA LYS A 286 -8.51 -4.94 -10.04
C LYS A 286 -9.98 -4.94 -10.50
N ARG A 287 -10.92 -4.53 -9.65
CA ARG A 287 -12.36 -4.43 -9.95
C ARG A 287 -12.75 -3.02 -10.40
N GLU A 288 -11.78 -2.10 -10.49
CA GLU A 288 -12.00 -0.69 -10.79
C GLU A 288 -13.01 -0.02 -9.84
N THR A 289 -13.11 -0.53 -8.61
CA THR A 289 -14.04 -0.01 -7.60
C THR A 289 -13.52 1.31 -7.05
N GLY A 290 -14.33 2.37 -7.15
CA GLY A 290 -14.08 3.63 -6.46
C GLY A 290 -13.92 3.41 -4.96
N THR A 291 -12.74 3.68 -4.44
CA THR A 291 -12.39 3.37 -3.06
C THR A 291 -11.67 4.54 -2.41
N ILE A 292 -12.12 4.92 -1.22
CA ILE A 292 -11.38 5.75 -0.30
C ILE A 292 -10.65 4.85 0.67
N TYR A 293 -9.36 5.08 0.82
CA TYR A 293 -8.54 4.38 1.80
C TYR A 293 -8.19 5.32 2.93
N ILE A 294 -8.43 4.86 4.15
CA ILE A 294 -7.84 5.46 5.34
C ILE A 294 -6.66 4.58 5.75
N ARG A 295 -5.58 5.21 6.22
CA ARG A 295 -4.41 4.51 6.75
C ARG A 295 -4.01 5.20 8.05
N SER A 296 -3.92 4.43 9.13
CA SER A 296 -3.45 4.93 10.43
C SER A 296 -1.96 4.62 10.57
N ASN A 297 -1.17 5.59 11.02
CA ASN A 297 0.24 5.39 11.30
C ASN A 297 0.44 4.36 12.43
N ALA A 298 -0.43 4.34 13.44
CA ALA A 298 -0.29 3.42 14.58
C ALA A 298 -1.59 2.67 14.87
N SER A 299 -1.46 1.52 15.54
CA SER A 299 -2.64 0.82 16.08
C SER A 299 -3.17 1.55 17.30
N ASN A 300 -4.04 2.54 17.05
CA ASN A 300 -4.58 3.51 18.01
C ASN A 300 -6.11 3.44 18.16
N TRP A 301 -6.77 2.44 17.53
CA TRP A 301 -8.23 2.28 17.58
C TRP A 301 -9.00 3.54 17.22
N PHE A 302 -8.44 4.36 16.32
CA PHE A 302 -9.07 5.57 15.84
C PHE A 302 -9.46 6.57 16.95
N GLN A 303 -8.76 6.52 18.09
CA GLN A 303 -9.00 7.39 19.25
C GLN A 303 -8.38 8.80 19.11
N HIS A 304 -8.24 9.30 17.89
CA HIS A 304 -7.65 10.61 17.63
C HIS A 304 -8.59 11.42 16.74
N ASP A 305 -8.96 12.62 17.19
CA ASP A 305 -10.06 13.47 16.68
C ASP A 305 -10.02 13.72 15.18
N GLU A 306 -8.79 13.79 14.66
CA GLU A 306 -8.47 13.89 13.25
C GLU A 306 -9.26 12.91 12.35
N VAL A 307 -9.66 11.73 12.87
CA VAL A 307 -10.47 10.76 12.10
C VAL A 307 -11.85 11.32 11.70
N PHE A 308 -12.49 12.13 12.56
CA PHE A 308 -13.79 12.74 12.25
C PHE A 308 -13.67 13.88 11.25
N GLN A 309 -12.54 14.60 11.24
CA GLN A 309 -12.23 15.58 10.21
C GLN A 309 -12.03 14.91 8.85
N ILE A 310 -11.38 13.74 8.83
CA ILE A 310 -11.26 12.91 7.63
C ILE A 310 -12.64 12.45 7.16
N ALA A 311 -13.53 12.00 8.05
CA ALA A 311 -14.89 11.60 7.69
C ALA A 311 -15.68 12.75 7.02
N ALA A 312 -15.61 13.96 7.58
CA ALA A 312 -16.20 15.14 6.96
C ALA A 312 -15.57 15.44 5.59
N LYS A 313 -14.25 15.32 5.46
CA LYS A 313 -13.56 15.55 4.18
C LYS A 313 -13.91 14.51 3.12
N ILE A 314 -14.13 13.27 3.52
CA ILE A 314 -14.62 12.20 2.65
C ILE A 314 -15.98 12.58 2.09
N ARG A 315 -16.91 13.02 2.93
CA ARG A 315 -18.26 13.39 2.51
C ARG A 315 -18.29 14.63 1.61
N ASP A 316 -17.47 15.64 1.92
CA ASP A 316 -17.23 16.79 1.04
C ASP A 316 -16.71 16.35 -0.34
N TYR A 317 -15.80 15.39 -0.38
CA TYR A 317 -15.18 14.94 -1.63
C TYR A 317 -16.10 14.10 -2.52
N VAL A 318 -16.86 13.16 -1.94
CA VAL A 318 -17.72 12.24 -2.70
C VAL A 318 -19.15 12.77 -2.89
N GLY A 319 -19.57 13.76 -2.12
CA GLY A 319 -20.94 14.24 -2.11
C GLY A 319 -21.85 13.44 -1.17
N VAL A 320 -22.96 14.07 -0.78
CA VAL A 320 -23.94 13.49 0.16
C VAL A 320 -24.75 12.34 -0.45
N ASP A 321 -25.00 12.39 -1.76
CA ASP A 321 -25.81 11.40 -2.47
C ASP A 321 -25.04 10.11 -2.83
N THR A 322 -23.71 10.11 -2.67
CA THR A 322 -22.89 8.92 -2.95
C THR A 322 -23.12 7.85 -1.89
N GLU A 323 -23.49 6.66 -2.34
CA GLU A 323 -23.69 5.49 -1.49
C GLU A 323 -22.34 4.96 -0.99
N LEU A 324 -22.12 5.00 0.32
CA LEU A 324 -20.90 4.45 0.92
C LEU A 324 -21.11 3.03 1.43
N THR A 325 -20.08 2.21 1.24
CA THR A 325 -19.90 0.95 1.97
C THR A 325 -18.66 1.05 2.83
N LEU A 326 -18.83 0.95 4.15
CA LEU A 326 -17.69 0.93 5.06
C LEU A 326 -17.20 -0.50 5.23
N TYR A 327 -15.88 -0.70 5.16
CA TYR A 327 -15.26 -2.00 5.25
C TYR A 327 -14.02 -1.94 6.14
N GLY A 328 -13.93 -2.86 7.10
CA GLY A 328 -12.76 -2.97 7.95
C GLY A 328 -12.64 -4.31 8.63
N ALA A 329 -11.46 -4.57 9.20
CA ALA A 329 -11.21 -5.77 10.00
C ALA A 329 -10.53 -5.40 11.33
N SER A 330 -10.90 -6.08 12.42
CA SER A 330 -10.29 -5.85 13.74
C SER A 330 -10.46 -4.39 14.16
N MET A 331 -9.36 -3.69 14.46
CA MET A 331 -9.31 -2.22 14.62
C MET A 331 -10.01 -1.44 13.50
N GLY A 332 -9.91 -1.87 12.24
CA GLY A 332 -10.57 -1.20 11.12
C GLY A 332 -12.08 -1.43 11.11
N ALA A 333 -12.55 -2.58 11.60
CA ALA A 333 -13.98 -2.83 11.76
C ALA A 333 -14.58 -1.98 12.88
N TYR A 334 -13.82 -1.78 13.98
CA TYR A 334 -14.14 -0.76 14.98
C TYR A 334 -14.28 0.63 14.35
N ALA A 335 -13.34 1.04 13.49
CA ALA A 335 -13.39 2.33 12.81
C ALA A 335 -14.59 2.50 11.88
N ALA A 336 -14.92 1.45 11.11
CA ALA A 336 -16.08 1.43 10.23
C ALA A 336 -17.39 1.62 11.02
N LEU A 337 -17.50 1.00 12.19
CA LEU A 337 -18.62 1.19 13.10
C LEU A 337 -18.61 2.61 13.72
N LEU A 338 -17.46 3.05 14.26
CA LEU A 338 -17.30 4.35 14.89
C LEU A 338 -17.65 5.51 13.95
N LEU A 339 -17.21 5.47 12.69
CA LEU A 339 -17.45 6.57 11.76
C LEU A 339 -18.78 6.45 11.02
N SER A 340 -19.60 5.44 11.31
CA SER A 340 -20.84 5.23 10.57
C SER A 340 -21.82 6.39 10.72
N GLY A 341 -21.97 6.98 11.91
CA GLY A 341 -22.82 8.18 12.08
C GLY A 341 -22.32 9.40 11.31
N SER A 342 -20.99 9.59 11.20
CA SER A 342 -20.42 10.73 10.46
C SER A 342 -20.37 10.52 8.95
N LEU A 343 -20.23 9.27 8.52
CA LEU A 343 -20.16 8.89 7.12
C LEU A 343 -21.50 8.46 6.55
N THR A 344 -22.57 8.29 7.33
CA THR A 344 -23.93 7.90 6.86
C THR A 344 -23.92 6.86 5.71
N PRO A 345 -23.26 5.70 5.88
CA PRO A 345 -23.12 4.72 4.80
C PRO A 345 -24.44 3.99 4.54
N LYS A 346 -24.55 3.36 3.37
CA LYS A 346 -25.68 2.47 3.05
C LYS A 346 -25.54 1.12 3.75
N ARG A 347 -24.31 0.67 4.00
CA ARG A 347 -24.00 -0.63 4.62
C ARG A 347 -22.59 -0.70 5.17
N ILE A 348 -22.38 -1.61 6.12
CA ILE A 348 -21.09 -1.84 6.78
C ILE A 348 -20.73 -3.33 6.71
N PHE A 349 -19.49 -3.63 6.32
CA PHE A 349 -18.89 -4.95 6.42
C PHE A 349 -17.80 -4.95 7.50
N ALA A 350 -18.12 -5.49 8.67
CA ALA A 350 -17.25 -5.51 9.84
C ALA A 350 -16.68 -6.92 10.06
N ILE A 351 -15.36 -7.07 9.91
CA ILE A 351 -14.71 -8.38 10.04
C ILE A 351 -14.01 -8.50 11.39
N ALA A 352 -14.49 -9.42 12.24
CA ALA A 352 -14.02 -9.61 13.61
C ALA A 352 -13.85 -8.28 14.37
N PRO A 353 -14.91 -7.44 14.47
CA PRO A 353 -14.82 -6.16 15.17
C PRO A 353 -14.46 -6.38 16.63
N GLN A 354 -13.63 -5.47 17.14
CA GLN A 354 -13.30 -5.41 18.57
C GLN A 354 -14.00 -4.20 19.13
N PHE A 355 -14.98 -4.44 20.01
CA PHE A 355 -15.79 -3.42 20.64
C PHE A 355 -14.92 -2.38 21.35
N SER A 356 -13.93 -2.86 22.10
CA SER A 356 -12.91 -2.03 22.73
C SER A 356 -11.62 -2.83 22.92
N ILE A 357 -10.52 -2.16 23.20
CA ILE A 357 -9.32 -2.78 23.81
C ILE A 357 -8.91 -2.08 25.10
N ASP A 358 -9.75 -1.17 25.61
CA ASP A 358 -9.55 -0.57 26.93
C ASP A 358 -9.68 -1.65 28.00
N ARG A 359 -8.61 -1.85 28.77
CA ARG A 359 -8.57 -2.86 29.83
C ARG A 359 -9.51 -2.56 30.99
N LYS A 360 -9.93 -1.31 31.16
CA LYS A 360 -10.94 -0.94 32.16
C LYS A 360 -12.31 -1.53 31.80
N MET A 361 -12.61 -1.64 30.51
CA MET A 361 -13.89 -2.10 29.99
C MET A 361 -13.87 -3.59 29.62
N VAL A 362 -12.79 -4.05 28.97
CA VAL A 362 -12.61 -5.43 28.51
C VAL A 362 -11.35 -6.06 29.10
N PRO A 363 -11.30 -6.34 30.42
CA PRO A 363 -10.10 -6.86 31.08
C PRO A 363 -9.64 -8.22 30.55
N TRP A 364 -10.53 -8.99 29.92
CA TRP A 364 -10.24 -10.27 29.28
C TRP A 364 -9.53 -10.13 27.92
N GLU A 365 -9.58 -8.96 27.26
CA GLU A 365 -8.97 -8.74 25.96
C GLU A 365 -7.47 -8.46 26.08
N THR A 366 -6.65 -9.50 25.94
CA THR A 366 -5.20 -9.41 26.17
C THR A 366 -4.34 -9.26 24.92
N ARG A 367 -4.91 -9.49 23.73
CA ARG A 367 -4.15 -9.64 22.48
C ARG A 367 -3.47 -8.34 22.05
N TRP A 368 -4.03 -7.18 22.42
CA TRP A 368 -3.60 -5.87 21.97
C TRP A 368 -3.03 -4.98 23.09
N SER A 369 -2.49 -5.60 24.14
CA SER A 369 -1.98 -4.89 25.33
C SER A 369 -1.01 -3.74 25.01
N ARG A 370 -0.14 -3.91 24.01
CA ARG A 370 0.79 -2.84 23.58
C ARG A 370 0.07 -1.66 22.91
N SER A 371 -1.00 -1.93 22.15
CA SER A 371 -1.80 -0.89 21.53
C SER A 371 -2.64 -0.16 22.57
N ALA A 372 -3.30 -0.90 23.47
CA ALA A 372 -4.08 -0.33 24.57
C ALA A 372 -3.22 0.59 25.45
N ALA A 373 -2.01 0.16 25.81
CA ALA A 373 -1.08 0.96 26.61
C ALA A 373 -0.59 2.25 25.93
N ARG A 374 -0.71 2.39 24.61
CA ARG A 374 -0.36 3.63 23.88
C ARG A 374 -1.51 4.62 23.83
N ILE A 375 -2.73 4.15 24.00
CA ILE A 375 -3.93 4.99 24.02
C ILE A 375 -4.07 5.46 25.47
N LYS A 376 -3.80 6.75 25.71
CA LYS A 376 -3.85 7.31 27.06
C LYS A 376 -5.27 7.26 27.62
N ASP A 377 -6.22 7.74 26.83
CA ASP A 377 -7.63 7.81 27.14
C ASP A 377 -8.42 7.40 25.91
N PHE A 378 -9.41 6.53 26.10
CA PHE A 378 -10.39 6.20 25.07
C PHE A 378 -11.43 7.32 25.07
N GLN A 379 -11.29 8.22 24.09
CA GLN A 379 -12.08 9.45 23.98
C GLN A 379 -13.48 9.17 23.42
N TYR A 380 -13.61 8.15 22.58
CA TYR A 380 -14.83 7.91 21.81
C TYR A 380 -15.48 6.61 22.22
N ASP A 381 -16.69 6.71 22.78
CA ASP A 381 -17.55 5.55 22.98
C ASP A 381 -18.11 5.08 21.64
N LEU A 382 -17.88 3.82 21.32
CA LEU A 382 -18.33 3.25 20.06
C LEU A 382 -19.86 3.32 19.91
N ILE A 383 -20.61 3.09 20.99
CA ILE A 383 -22.08 3.01 20.96
C ILE A 383 -22.69 4.37 20.61
N GLU A 384 -22.10 5.46 21.10
CA GLU A 384 -22.58 6.83 20.87
C GLU A 384 -22.46 7.27 19.40
N HIS A 385 -21.59 6.63 18.63
CA HIS A 385 -21.28 7.04 17.26
C HIS A 385 -21.76 6.06 16.17
N ILE A 386 -22.17 4.84 16.53
CA ILE A 386 -22.75 3.90 15.57
C ILE A 386 -24.08 4.48 15.04
N ASP A 387 -24.21 4.56 13.72
CA ASP A 387 -25.50 4.83 13.07
C ASP A 387 -26.44 3.66 13.37
N PRO A 388 -27.55 3.87 14.11
CA PRO A 388 -28.44 2.78 14.48
C PRO A 388 -29.23 2.24 13.28
N THR A 389 -29.36 2.98 12.19
CA THR A 389 -30.26 2.65 11.07
C THR A 389 -29.60 1.84 9.95
N VAL A 390 -28.27 1.87 9.84
CA VAL A 390 -27.56 1.24 8.72
C VAL A 390 -27.44 -0.27 8.86
N GLN A 391 -27.53 -1.03 7.77
CA GLN A 391 -27.26 -2.47 7.80
C GLN A 391 -25.78 -2.78 8.09
N LYS A 392 -25.48 -3.59 9.11
CA LYS A 392 -24.14 -4.08 9.45
C LYS A 392 -24.05 -5.59 9.27
N THR A 393 -23.23 -6.04 8.33
CA THR A 393 -22.88 -7.45 8.20
C THR A 393 -21.57 -7.74 8.93
N VAL A 394 -21.64 -8.58 9.96
CA VAL A 394 -20.52 -8.87 10.87
C VAL A 394 -20.05 -10.30 10.71
N PHE A 395 -18.79 -10.48 10.31
CA PHE A 395 -18.17 -11.81 10.14
C PHE A 395 -17.24 -12.09 11.32
N TYR A 396 -17.48 -13.15 12.07
CA TYR A 396 -16.67 -13.45 13.26
C TYR A 396 -16.66 -14.93 13.62
N ASP A 397 -15.64 -15.35 14.37
CA ASP A 397 -15.60 -16.69 14.96
C ASP A 397 -16.40 -16.73 16.27
N SER A 398 -17.57 -17.34 16.22
CA SER A 398 -18.49 -17.50 17.35
C SER A 398 -17.97 -18.42 18.47
N THR A 399 -16.86 -19.12 18.25
CA THR A 399 -16.20 -20.00 19.23
C THR A 399 -14.95 -19.37 19.85
N SER A 400 -14.58 -18.17 19.41
CA SER A 400 -13.41 -17.45 19.89
C SER A 400 -13.79 -16.34 20.86
N VAL A 401 -12.78 -15.72 21.46
CA VAL A 401 -12.95 -14.54 22.32
C VAL A 401 -13.57 -13.34 21.58
N ASP A 402 -13.55 -13.32 20.23
CA ASP A 402 -14.24 -12.28 19.45
C ASP A 402 -15.75 -12.30 19.70
N ARG A 403 -16.34 -13.44 20.10
CA ARG A 403 -17.75 -13.50 20.50
C ARG A 403 -18.07 -12.54 21.65
N GLN A 404 -17.17 -12.40 22.62
CA GLN A 404 -17.36 -11.51 23.76
C GLN A 404 -17.34 -10.02 23.34
N HIS A 405 -16.66 -9.66 22.25
CA HIS A 405 -16.77 -8.32 21.67
C HIS A 405 -18.14 -8.13 21.00
N ILE A 406 -18.64 -9.14 20.31
CA ILE A 406 -19.97 -9.07 19.66
C ILE A 406 -21.08 -8.94 20.70
N ASP A 407 -20.98 -9.63 21.84
CA ASP A 407 -21.98 -9.58 22.90
C ASP A 407 -22.07 -8.19 23.60
N LEU A 408 -21.09 -7.31 23.39
CA LEU A 408 -21.11 -5.92 23.89
C LEU A 408 -21.71 -4.92 22.89
N LEU A 409 -21.91 -5.32 21.63
CA LEU A 409 -22.51 -4.46 20.61
C LEU A 409 -24.04 -4.43 20.76
N PRO A 410 -24.70 -3.30 20.43
CA PRO A 410 -26.15 -3.18 20.48
C PRO A 410 -26.79 -3.89 19.26
N VAL A 411 -26.73 -5.22 19.25
CA VAL A 411 -27.23 -6.04 18.15
C VAL A 411 -28.76 -6.03 18.13
N ASP A 412 -29.32 -5.54 17.03
CA ASP A 412 -30.75 -5.50 16.68
C ASP A 412 -30.99 -6.03 15.25
N GLU A 413 -32.15 -5.77 14.65
CA GLU A 413 -32.51 -6.20 13.29
C GLU A 413 -31.59 -5.65 12.18
N THR A 414 -30.82 -4.59 12.45
CA THR A 414 -29.86 -4.01 11.50
C THR A 414 -28.53 -4.77 11.45
N TRP A 415 -28.37 -5.84 12.25
CA TRP A 415 -27.13 -6.59 12.37
C TRP A 415 -27.23 -8.03 11.82
N ASP A 416 -26.60 -8.25 10.67
CA ASP A 416 -26.43 -9.59 10.09
C ASP A 416 -25.18 -10.27 10.65
N LEU A 417 -25.36 -11.17 11.61
CA LEU A 417 -24.26 -11.91 12.23
C LEU A 417 -23.88 -13.17 11.45
N VAL A 418 -22.80 -13.11 10.67
CA VAL A 418 -22.22 -14.24 9.93
C VAL A 418 -21.20 -14.98 10.80
N LYS A 419 -21.66 -16.09 11.40
CA LYS A 419 -20.84 -16.95 12.27
C LYS A 419 -19.94 -17.87 11.45
N LEU A 420 -18.63 -17.82 11.73
CA LEU A 420 -17.61 -18.66 11.11
C LEU A 420 -16.82 -19.43 12.20
N PRO A 421 -17.41 -20.49 12.78
CA PRO A 421 -16.80 -21.25 13.87
C PRO A 421 -15.37 -21.72 13.54
N HIS A 422 -14.46 -21.50 14.48
CA HIS A 422 -13.05 -21.84 14.41
C HIS A 422 -12.22 -21.07 13.37
N ALA A 423 -12.74 -19.97 12.80
CA ALA A 423 -11.97 -19.06 11.96
C ALA A 423 -10.95 -18.22 12.75
N SER A 424 -10.98 -18.25 14.09
CA SER A 424 -10.25 -17.37 15.00
C SER A 424 -10.48 -15.89 14.69
N HIS A 425 -9.60 -15.02 15.21
CA HIS A 425 -9.54 -13.62 14.79
C HIS A 425 -9.11 -13.43 13.32
N GLN A 426 -8.51 -14.46 12.72
CA GLN A 426 -7.97 -14.45 11.35
C GLN A 426 -9.04 -14.77 10.29
N VAL A 427 -10.25 -14.20 10.41
CA VAL A 427 -11.39 -14.46 9.52
C VAL A 427 -11.04 -14.31 8.04
N LEU A 428 -10.33 -13.25 7.66
CA LEU A 428 -9.94 -13.02 6.26
C LEU A 428 -8.98 -14.08 5.72
N ARG A 429 -8.05 -14.55 6.56
CA ARG A 429 -7.13 -15.62 6.19
C ARG A 429 -7.90 -16.94 6.07
N TYR A 430 -8.82 -17.22 6.97
CA TYR A 430 -9.72 -18.37 6.88
C TYR A 430 -10.53 -18.33 5.57
N LEU A 431 -11.13 -17.20 5.22
CA LEU A 431 -11.84 -17.03 3.95
C LEU A 431 -10.92 -17.20 2.73
N ARG A 432 -9.66 -16.76 2.81
CA ARG A 432 -8.68 -17.00 1.75
C ARG A 432 -8.35 -18.48 1.60
N GLU A 433 -8.05 -19.17 2.70
CA GLU A 433 -7.70 -20.61 2.69
C GLU A 433 -8.87 -21.51 2.29
N THR A 434 -10.12 -21.05 2.50
CA THR A 434 -11.34 -21.74 2.06
C THR A 434 -11.80 -21.34 0.65
N GLY A 435 -11.07 -20.46 -0.04
CA GLY A 435 -11.40 -19.99 -1.40
C GLY A 435 -12.59 -19.03 -1.47
N CYS A 436 -13.00 -18.44 -0.34
CA CYS A 436 -14.21 -17.61 -0.22
C CYS A 436 -13.90 -16.09 -0.10
N LEU A 437 -12.64 -15.67 -0.04
CA LEU A 437 -12.28 -14.24 0.10
C LEU A 437 -12.80 -13.38 -1.06
N SER A 438 -12.83 -13.90 -2.29
CA SER A 438 -13.38 -13.17 -3.45
C SER A 438 -14.89 -12.93 -3.33
N LEU A 439 -15.63 -13.84 -2.68
CA LEU A 439 -17.06 -13.64 -2.40
C LEU A 439 -17.27 -12.48 -1.43
N LEU A 440 -16.40 -12.34 -0.42
CA LEU A 440 -16.45 -11.19 0.49
C LEU A 440 -16.15 -9.88 -0.26
N VAL A 441 -15.13 -9.86 -1.12
CA VAL A 441 -14.83 -8.65 -1.92
C VAL A 441 -16.00 -8.32 -2.84
N ASP A 442 -16.63 -9.32 -3.45
CA ASP A 442 -17.80 -9.12 -4.29
C ASP A 442 -19.00 -8.61 -3.47
N LEU A 443 -19.23 -9.07 -2.25
CA LEU A 443 -20.24 -8.51 -1.32
C LEU A 443 -20.00 -7.03 -1.00
N ILE A 444 -18.74 -6.65 -0.78
CA ILE A 444 -18.36 -5.26 -0.46
C ILE A 444 -18.53 -4.35 -1.68
N THR A 445 -18.23 -4.86 -2.87
CA THR A 445 -18.17 -4.07 -4.12
C THR A 445 -19.45 -4.08 -4.93
N LYS A 446 -20.22 -5.17 -4.89
CA LYS A 446 -21.47 -5.37 -5.65
C LYS A 446 -22.65 -5.32 -4.68
N GLN A 447 -23.75 -4.72 -5.10
CA GLN A 447 -24.89 -4.46 -4.20
C GLN A 447 -25.76 -5.69 -3.90
N ASP A 448 -25.41 -6.86 -4.45
CA ASP A 448 -26.26 -8.04 -4.60
C ASP A 448 -25.58 -9.38 -4.24
N GLY A 449 -24.55 -9.37 -3.38
CA GLY A 449 -23.81 -10.59 -3.08
C GLY A 449 -24.54 -11.61 -2.20
N GLU A 450 -24.19 -12.89 -2.37
CA GLU A 450 -24.80 -14.03 -1.67
C GLU A 450 -24.08 -14.34 -0.34
N ILE A 451 -24.48 -13.67 0.77
CA ILE A 451 -23.89 -13.89 2.12
C ILE A 451 -24.01 -15.37 2.54
N GLU A 452 -25.18 -15.97 2.32
CA GLU A 452 -25.44 -17.37 2.68
C GLU A 452 -24.50 -18.32 1.94
N LYS A 453 -24.27 -18.10 0.65
CA LYS A 453 -23.32 -18.88 -0.16
C LYS A 453 -21.91 -18.80 0.40
N LEU A 454 -21.45 -17.61 0.81
CA LEU A 454 -20.14 -17.46 1.45
C LEU A 454 -20.06 -18.30 2.73
N ALA A 455 -21.08 -18.25 3.59
CA ALA A 455 -21.13 -19.02 4.83
C ALA A 455 -21.14 -20.53 4.57
N LEU A 456 -21.97 -21.01 3.64
CA LEU A 456 -22.08 -22.42 3.28
C LEU A 456 -20.79 -22.96 2.62
N MET A 457 -20.22 -22.22 1.66
CA MET A 457 -18.99 -22.62 0.96
C MET A 457 -17.78 -22.63 1.90
N SER A 458 -17.63 -21.60 2.74
CA SER A 458 -16.53 -21.55 3.70
C SER A 458 -16.62 -22.69 4.71
N ARG A 459 -17.82 -23.01 5.19
CA ARG A 459 -18.07 -24.20 6.03
C ARG A 459 -17.73 -25.49 5.29
N ALA A 460 -18.18 -25.69 4.06
CA ALA A 460 -17.87 -26.89 3.28
C ALA A 460 -16.36 -27.07 3.08
N ASN A 461 -15.64 -25.98 2.82
CA ASN A 461 -14.20 -25.97 2.58
C ASN A 461 -13.33 -25.83 3.83
N ARG A 462 -13.91 -25.75 5.04
CA ARG A 462 -13.18 -25.43 6.29
C ARG A 462 -11.96 -26.31 6.56
N ARG A 463 -12.00 -27.59 6.16
CA ARG A 463 -10.89 -28.56 6.31
C ARG A 463 -9.66 -28.23 5.45
N LYS A 464 -9.75 -27.29 4.51
CA LYS A 464 -8.61 -26.76 3.75
C LYS A 464 -7.83 -25.69 4.53
N SER A 465 -8.38 -25.21 5.64
CA SER A 465 -7.79 -24.09 6.40
C SER A 465 -6.93 -24.58 7.56
N SER A 466 -5.67 -24.15 7.56
CA SER A 466 -4.77 -24.29 8.70
C SER A 466 -5.29 -23.56 9.94
N ILE A 467 -6.00 -22.43 9.75
CA ILE A 467 -6.62 -21.66 10.84
C ILE A 467 -7.75 -22.45 11.50
N TYR A 468 -8.63 -23.08 10.71
CA TYR A 468 -9.69 -23.94 11.23
C TYR A 468 -9.13 -25.05 12.11
N TRP A 469 -8.17 -25.81 11.58
CA TRP A 469 -7.59 -26.95 12.30
C TRP A 469 -6.84 -26.53 13.55
N MET A 470 -6.06 -25.45 13.51
CA MET A 470 -5.35 -24.94 14.67
C MET A 470 -6.31 -24.46 15.78
N THR A 471 -7.40 -23.79 15.42
CA THR A 471 -8.38 -23.28 16.39
C THR A 471 -9.20 -24.43 16.98
N LEU A 472 -9.62 -25.39 16.16
CA LEU A 472 -10.29 -26.61 16.61
C LEU A 472 -9.40 -27.39 17.58
N ALA A 473 -8.13 -27.61 17.24
CA ALA A 473 -7.18 -28.33 18.09
C ALA A 473 -7.04 -27.68 19.47
N LYS A 474 -6.90 -26.35 19.52
CA LYS A 474 -6.82 -25.60 20.79
C LYS A 474 -8.10 -25.68 21.60
N ALA A 475 -9.26 -25.63 20.95
CA ALA A 475 -10.55 -25.70 21.61
C ALA A 475 -10.84 -27.09 22.21
N CYS A 476 -10.44 -28.17 21.51
CA CYS A 476 -10.69 -29.53 21.97
C CYS A 476 -9.58 -30.12 22.84
N ALA A 477 -8.35 -29.56 22.83
CA ALA A 477 -7.20 -30.05 23.60
C ALA A 477 -7.50 -30.34 25.08
N PRO A 478 -8.21 -29.48 25.84
CA PRO A 478 -8.48 -29.74 27.25
C PRO A 478 -9.38 -30.95 27.53
N ARG A 479 -10.17 -31.40 26.54
CA ARG A 479 -11.15 -32.50 26.71
C ARG A 479 -10.83 -33.73 25.86
N HIS A 480 -10.15 -33.54 24.73
CA HIS A 480 -9.91 -34.56 23.72
C HIS A 480 -8.48 -34.44 23.14
N PRO A 481 -7.43 -34.69 23.93
CA PRO A 481 -6.03 -34.49 23.53
C PRO A 481 -5.63 -35.27 22.28
N THR A 482 -6.08 -36.53 22.13
CA THR A 482 -5.82 -37.32 20.91
C THR A 482 -6.43 -36.71 19.65
N THR A 483 -7.63 -36.11 19.77
CA THR A 483 -8.28 -35.41 18.65
C THR A 483 -7.56 -34.10 18.33
N ALA A 484 -7.11 -33.38 19.36
CA ALA A 484 -6.33 -32.16 19.19
C ALA A 484 -5.00 -32.42 18.50
N LEU A 485 -4.31 -33.52 18.82
CA LEU A 485 -3.07 -33.93 18.15
C LEU A 485 -3.28 -34.14 16.65
N LYS A 486 -4.32 -34.89 16.27
CA LYS A 486 -4.70 -35.09 14.86
C LYS A 486 -5.02 -33.76 14.17
N ALA A 487 -5.79 -32.90 14.82
CA ALA A 487 -6.11 -31.58 14.27
C ALA A 487 -4.86 -30.69 14.11
N PHE A 488 -3.88 -30.75 15.00
CA PHE A 488 -2.60 -30.04 14.80
C PHE A 488 -1.81 -30.59 13.62
N GLN A 489 -1.80 -31.90 13.40
CA GLN A 489 -1.17 -32.51 12.22
C GLN A 489 -1.85 -32.05 10.92
N GLU A 490 -3.19 -32.02 10.88
CA GLU A 490 -3.94 -31.49 9.75
C GLU A 490 -3.66 -29.99 9.50
N ALA A 491 -3.47 -29.20 10.56
CA ALA A 491 -3.09 -27.80 10.43
C ALA A 491 -1.73 -27.64 9.74
N ILE A 492 -0.77 -28.53 10.01
CA ILE A 492 0.54 -28.57 9.31
C ILE A 492 0.35 -28.98 7.85
N ALA A 493 -0.43 -30.03 7.60
CA ALA A 493 -0.72 -30.52 6.24
C ALA A 493 -1.37 -29.43 5.36
N CYS A 494 -2.21 -28.58 5.95
CA CYS A 494 -2.82 -27.42 5.29
C CYS A 494 -1.89 -26.21 5.14
N GLY A 495 -0.58 -26.35 5.36
CA GLY A 495 0.40 -25.27 5.23
C GLY A 495 0.50 -24.32 6.44
N GLY A 496 0.01 -24.76 7.61
CA GLY A 496 0.20 -24.05 8.87
C GLY A 496 1.68 -24.02 9.29
N PRO A 497 2.10 -23.05 10.14
CA PRO A 497 3.50 -22.86 10.50
C PRO A 497 4.03 -24.02 11.39
N PRO A 498 4.85 -24.95 10.87
CA PRO A 498 5.12 -26.22 11.56
C PRO A 498 5.79 -26.01 12.92
N ARG A 499 6.77 -25.10 13.01
CA ARG A 499 7.47 -24.78 14.27
C ARG A 499 6.55 -24.22 15.36
N LYS A 500 5.51 -23.45 15.00
CA LYS A 500 4.56 -22.91 15.99
C LYS A 500 3.58 -23.99 16.45
N ILE A 501 3.14 -24.84 15.52
CA ILE A 501 2.22 -25.93 15.80
C ILE A 501 2.92 -27.01 16.64
N GLN A 502 4.18 -27.34 16.33
CA GLN A 502 4.98 -28.30 17.09
C GLN A 502 5.07 -27.93 18.57
N LYS A 503 5.29 -26.65 18.91
CA LYS A 503 5.27 -26.18 20.30
C LYS A 503 3.95 -26.47 21.04
N HIS A 504 2.83 -26.44 20.33
CA HIS A 504 1.54 -26.80 20.92
C HIS A 504 1.40 -28.31 21.10
N ILE A 505 1.89 -29.10 20.14
CA ILE A 505 1.95 -30.57 20.24
C ILE A 505 2.83 -30.97 21.42
N ASP A 506 4.05 -30.43 21.52
CA ASP A 506 5.00 -30.74 22.60
C ASP A 506 4.38 -30.45 23.97
N ARG A 507 3.70 -29.31 24.12
CA ARG A 507 2.99 -28.98 25.36
C ARG A 507 1.88 -29.99 25.68
N LEU A 508 1.10 -30.39 24.68
CA LEU A 508 0.00 -31.35 24.85
C LEU A 508 0.52 -32.74 25.27
N LEU A 509 1.73 -33.12 24.82
CA LEU A 509 2.38 -34.38 25.19
C LEU A 509 3.09 -34.31 26.57
N LEU A 510 3.42 -33.11 27.05
CA LEU A 510 4.10 -32.88 28.33
C LEU A 510 3.12 -32.68 29.51
N GLU A 511 1.85 -32.38 29.27
CA GLU A 511 0.85 -32.25 30.34
C GLU A 511 0.45 -33.65 30.86
N PRO A 512 0.72 -33.99 32.14
CA PRO A 512 0.30 -35.27 32.70
C PRO A 512 -1.23 -35.33 32.73
N ALA A 513 -1.78 -36.47 32.29
CA ALA A 513 -3.21 -36.74 32.27
C ALA A 513 -3.82 -36.60 33.67
N SER A 514 -4.28 -35.40 34.02
CA SER A 514 -5.07 -35.11 35.21
C SER A 514 -6.54 -35.47 34.92
N SER A 515 -6.76 -36.74 34.62
CA SER A 515 -8.01 -37.50 34.72
C SER A 515 -7.76 -38.84 34.02
N GLY A 516 -7.96 -39.93 34.75
CA GLY A 516 -7.49 -41.27 34.37
C GLY A 516 -7.86 -41.70 32.95
N ALA A 517 -6.87 -41.73 32.07
CA ALA A 517 -6.86 -42.55 30.86
C ALA A 517 -5.42 -42.90 30.51
N LYS A 518 -5.20 -44.18 30.21
CA LYS A 518 -3.91 -44.86 30.03
C LYS A 518 -2.95 -44.14 29.07
N VAL A 519 -1.66 -44.21 29.41
CA VAL A 519 -0.52 -44.00 28.52
C VAL A 519 -0.79 -44.75 27.21
N LEU A 520 -0.84 -44.00 26.09
CA LEU A 520 -0.92 -44.58 24.75
C LEU A 520 0.49 -44.95 24.29
N ASP A 521 0.72 -46.25 24.16
CA ASP A 521 1.83 -46.86 23.44
C ASP A 521 1.70 -46.51 21.95
N ILE A 522 2.81 -46.12 21.33
CA ILE A 522 2.89 -45.81 19.90
C ILE A 522 3.79 -46.88 19.27
N SER A 523 3.21 -48.06 19.06
CA SER A 523 3.69 -49.04 18.10
C SER A 523 2.49 -49.65 17.37
N GLY A 524 2.37 -49.36 16.07
CA GLY A 524 1.29 -49.80 15.19
C GLY A 524 0.97 -48.80 14.09
#